data_AF-A0A250DEY4-F1
#
_entry.id   AF-A0A250DEY4-F1
#
_cell.length_a   1.000
_cell.length_b   1.000
_cell.length_c   1.000
_cell.angle_alpha   90.00
_cell.angle_beta   90.00
_cell.angle_gamma   90.00
#
_symmetry.space_group_name_H-M   'P 1'
#
loop_
_entity.id
_entity.type
_entity.pdbx_description
1 polymer ?
#
loop_
_entity_poly.entity_id
_entity_poly.type
_entity_poly.pdbx_seq_one_letter_code
_entity_poly.pdbx_strand_id
1 'polypeptide(L)'
;MANRSYLYSLTNRPTAYTDRPETISGISEWNYDIPFMYRLLMSGDPQLCASLISDGLDSDEGDEKVRLYAISGRFEPGFARVKRLIDIMRYLAAQAPVPAPAPVAAPVVAAPKATSFVDRLKGWFSPPAAPKAPPAAVAPATGSTQLPGWLDETLAFLEAHRNEHLLLETVELDTMTESEEAPLRACVEKELARCQQAGAALDALPQDIAAAAQVLREAGAKKQAAPLDAFFGLRFDDDCDSTRSRATEYPLGLQWYDVLYFGLLNRAEFEAATRGDAAAA
;
A
#
# COMPACT_ATOMS: atom_id res chain seq x y z
N MET A 1 0.57 16.40 11.14
CA MET A 1 0.90 15.27 10.26
C MET A 1 -0.13 14.18 10.42
N ALA A 2 -0.57 13.55 9.32
CA ALA A 2 -1.65 12.56 9.28
C ALA A 2 -1.17 11.10 9.46
N ASN A 3 0.14 10.89 9.67
CA ASN A 3 0.82 9.60 9.80
C ASN A 3 0.67 8.75 8.53
N ARG A 4 1.09 9.30 7.38
CA ARG A 4 0.92 8.66 6.08
C ARG A 4 2.21 8.59 5.27
N SER A 5 2.28 7.59 4.40
CA SER A 5 3.15 7.64 3.23
C SER A 5 2.43 8.25 2.04
N TYR A 6 3.16 8.90 1.14
CA TYR A 6 2.60 9.52 -0.05
C TYR A 6 3.39 9.15 -1.28
N LEU A 7 2.69 8.87 -2.37
CA LEU A 7 3.28 8.55 -3.67
C LEU A 7 2.86 9.59 -4.71
N TYR A 8 3.84 10.09 -5.43
CA TYR A 8 3.67 11.09 -6.48
C TYR A 8 4.42 10.69 -7.75
N SER A 9 4.00 11.22 -8.90
CA SER A 9 4.83 11.28 -10.11
C SER A 9 5.19 12.73 -10.42
N LEU A 10 6.37 12.95 -10.97
CA LEU A 10 6.93 14.28 -11.21
C LEU A 10 7.95 14.30 -12.36
N THR A 11 8.22 15.49 -12.89
CA THR A 11 9.13 15.67 -14.04
C THR A 11 10.62 15.67 -13.71
N ASN A 12 11.03 15.85 -12.46
CA ASN A 12 12.43 15.87 -12.04
C ASN A 12 12.69 14.93 -10.85
N ARG A 13 13.98 14.76 -10.49
CA ARG A 13 14.39 14.17 -9.22
C ARG A 13 14.85 15.30 -8.28
N PRO A 14 14.15 15.57 -7.17
CA PRO A 14 14.47 16.69 -6.30
C PRO A 14 15.84 16.54 -5.62
N THR A 15 16.69 17.55 -5.77
CA THR A 15 17.99 17.64 -5.08
C THR A 15 17.94 18.51 -3.82
N ALA A 16 16.92 19.36 -3.71
CA ALA A 16 16.63 20.22 -2.56
C ALA A 16 15.12 20.48 -2.47
N TYR A 17 14.63 20.94 -1.32
CA TYR A 17 13.21 21.29 -1.13
C TYR A 17 12.69 22.32 -2.15
N THR A 18 13.54 23.25 -2.58
CA THR A 18 13.20 24.31 -3.55
C THR A 18 13.22 23.83 -5.00
N ASP A 19 13.67 22.60 -5.27
CA ASP A 19 13.76 21.99 -6.60
C ASP A 19 12.39 21.48 -7.05
N ARG A 20 11.46 22.41 -7.26
CA ARG A 20 10.06 22.11 -7.58
C ARG A 20 9.92 21.56 -8.99
N PRO A 21 9.15 20.47 -9.18
CA PRO A 21 8.89 19.94 -10.50
C PRO A 21 8.04 20.91 -11.34
N GLU A 22 8.17 20.80 -12.67
CA GLU A 22 7.26 21.48 -13.60
C GLU A 22 5.84 20.91 -13.51
N THR A 23 5.72 19.59 -13.35
CA THR A 23 4.44 18.90 -13.15
C THR A 23 4.53 17.88 -12.02
N ILE A 24 3.44 17.73 -11.27
CA ILE A 24 3.32 16.74 -10.21
C ILE A 24 1.91 16.19 -10.18
N SER A 25 1.79 14.87 -10.00
CA SER A 25 0.50 14.19 -9.83
C SER A 25 0.48 13.41 -8.53
N GLY A 26 -0.60 13.53 -7.78
CA GLY A 26 -0.94 12.63 -6.68
C GLY A 26 -1.21 11.25 -7.25
N ILE A 27 -0.58 10.22 -6.69
CA ILE A 27 -0.86 8.84 -7.09
C ILE A 27 -1.65 8.14 -5.99
N SER A 28 -1.18 8.23 -4.75
CA SER A 28 -1.81 7.54 -3.62
C SER A 28 -1.21 8.03 -2.28
N GLU A 29 -1.91 7.75 -1.18
CA GLU A 29 -1.41 7.87 0.20
C GLU A 29 -1.75 6.59 0.98
N TRP A 30 -1.01 6.28 2.04
CA TRP A 30 -1.36 5.14 2.88
C TRP A 30 -1.14 5.46 4.34
N ASN A 31 -2.15 5.18 5.17
CA ASN A 31 -2.04 5.45 6.60
C ASN A 31 -1.16 4.39 7.26
N TYR A 32 -0.19 4.83 8.07
CA TYR A 32 0.65 4.00 8.94
C TYR A 32 1.51 2.92 8.28
N ASP A 33 1.52 2.82 6.95
CA ASP A 33 2.27 1.78 6.23
C ASP A 33 2.70 2.29 4.84
N ILE A 34 3.56 1.51 4.19
CA ILE A 34 3.99 1.67 2.80
C ILE A 34 3.68 0.35 2.10
N PRO A 35 2.64 0.30 1.24
CA PRO A 35 2.19 -0.94 0.65
C PRO A 35 3.17 -1.48 -0.41
N PHE A 36 3.02 -2.76 -0.75
CA PHE A 36 3.94 -3.44 -1.66
C PHE A 36 4.00 -2.82 -3.06
N MET A 37 2.87 -2.38 -3.63
CA MET A 37 2.84 -1.74 -4.95
C MET A 37 3.66 -0.46 -5.00
N TYR A 38 3.73 0.31 -3.91
CA TYR A 38 4.60 1.50 -3.88
C TYR A 38 6.06 1.07 -3.98
N ARG A 39 6.49 0.10 -3.16
CA ARG A 39 7.86 -0.43 -3.17
C ARG A 39 8.24 -0.96 -4.54
N LEU A 40 7.33 -1.70 -5.17
CA LEU A 40 7.56 -2.26 -6.50
C LEU A 40 7.67 -1.17 -7.57
N LEU A 41 6.80 -0.15 -7.53
CA LEU A 41 6.85 0.97 -8.46
C LEU A 41 8.13 1.79 -8.26
N MET A 42 8.55 2.04 -7.02
CA MET A 42 9.79 2.74 -6.70
C MET A 42 11.06 1.96 -7.05
N SER A 43 10.97 0.65 -7.24
CA SER A 43 12.13 -0.22 -7.50
C SER A 43 12.84 0.06 -8.84
N GLY A 44 12.26 0.87 -9.73
CA GLY A 44 12.87 1.27 -10.98
C GLY A 44 13.96 2.33 -10.79
N ASP A 45 15.16 1.96 -10.37
CA ASP A 45 16.24 2.91 -9.99
C ASP A 45 15.90 3.79 -8.76
N PRO A 46 15.67 3.17 -7.58
CA PRO A 46 15.39 3.89 -6.34
C PRO A 46 16.65 4.60 -5.84
N GLN A 47 16.52 5.89 -5.53
CA GLN A 47 17.59 6.72 -5.00
C GLN A 47 17.08 7.63 -3.89
N LEU A 48 17.94 7.92 -2.93
CA LEU A 48 17.67 8.94 -1.92
C LEU A 48 17.60 10.32 -2.58
N CYS A 49 16.62 11.13 -2.20
CA CYS A 49 16.44 12.48 -2.72
C CYS A 49 15.93 13.41 -1.62
N ALA A 50 15.78 14.70 -1.93
CA ALA A 50 15.20 15.66 -0.99
C ALA A 50 13.68 15.47 -0.88
N SER A 51 13.14 15.58 0.34
CA SER A 51 11.69 15.67 0.52
C SER A 51 11.16 16.98 -0.06
N LEU A 52 9.98 16.92 -0.67
CA LEU A 52 9.21 18.08 -1.13
C LEU A 52 8.08 18.46 -0.17
N ILE A 53 7.77 17.61 0.82
CA ILE A 53 6.71 17.86 1.81
C ILE A 53 7.09 19.00 2.77
N SER A 54 8.33 19.02 3.27
CA SER A 54 8.79 20.05 4.21
C SER A 54 10.27 20.38 4.03
N ASP A 55 10.66 21.60 4.40
CA ASP A 55 12.05 22.09 4.35
C ASP A 55 12.80 21.95 5.68
N GLY A 56 12.14 21.37 6.68
CA GLY A 56 12.62 21.14 8.04
C GLY A 56 11.52 20.55 8.92
N LEU A 57 11.83 20.37 10.20
CA LEU A 57 10.82 20.00 11.20
C LEU A 57 10.12 21.23 11.77
N ASP A 58 8.88 21.07 12.23
CA ASP A 58 8.12 22.15 12.87
C ASP A 58 8.81 22.69 14.14
N SER A 59 9.69 21.90 14.75
CA SER A 59 10.49 22.26 15.93
C SER A 59 11.78 23.00 15.62
N ASP A 60 12.14 23.17 14.35
CA ASP A 60 13.40 23.81 13.98
C ASP A 60 13.36 25.32 14.31
N GLU A 61 14.42 25.81 14.97
CA GLU A 61 14.58 27.22 15.33
C GLU A 61 15.72 27.86 14.51
N GLY A 62 15.48 29.03 13.93
CA GLY A 62 16.48 29.76 13.15
C GLY A 62 16.64 29.27 11.71
N ASP A 63 17.81 29.54 11.11
CA ASP A 63 18.07 29.27 9.68
C ASP A 63 18.64 27.86 9.42
N GLU A 64 19.06 27.13 10.45
CA GLU A 64 19.57 25.76 10.33
C GLU A 64 18.44 24.75 10.55
N LYS A 65 17.90 24.23 9.44
CA LYS A 65 16.82 23.23 9.45
C LYS A 65 17.34 21.80 9.29
N VAL A 66 16.66 20.85 9.93
CA VAL A 66 16.91 19.42 9.77
C VAL A 66 16.61 19.03 8.33
N ARG A 67 17.56 18.35 7.66
CA ARG A 67 17.32 17.88 6.30
C ARG A 67 16.37 16.70 6.30
N LEU A 68 15.39 16.77 5.42
CA LEU A 68 14.39 15.72 5.22
C LEU A 68 14.60 15.03 3.88
N TYR A 69 14.41 13.72 3.88
CA TYR A 69 14.71 12.87 2.75
C TYR A 69 13.46 12.12 2.27
N ALA A 70 13.49 11.76 1.00
CA ALA A 70 12.48 10.94 0.34
C ALA A 70 13.18 9.94 -0.60
N ILE A 71 12.39 9.09 -1.25
CA ILE A 71 12.90 8.15 -2.26
C ILE A 71 12.38 8.59 -3.62
N SER A 72 13.27 8.67 -4.61
CA SER A 72 12.90 8.87 -6.01
C SER A 72 13.15 7.61 -6.82
N GLY A 73 12.24 7.30 -7.75
CA GLY A 73 12.38 6.22 -8.73
C GLY A 73 12.15 6.73 -10.15
N ARG A 74 12.55 5.95 -11.15
CA ARG A 74 12.11 6.11 -12.55
C ARG A 74 10.77 5.42 -12.72
N PHE A 75 9.81 6.12 -13.33
CA PHE A 75 8.46 5.59 -13.49
C PHE A 75 8.43 4.32 -14.36
N GLU A 76 9.01 4.38 -15.56
CA GLU A 76 8.89 3.31 -16.55
C GLU A 76 9.38 1.93 -16.08
N PRO A 77 10.59 1.78 -15.52
CA PRO A 77 11.06 0.46 -15.10
C PRO A 77 10.24 -0.11 -13.94
N GLY A 78 9.80 0.74 -13.00
CA GLY A 78 8.91 0.35 -11.92
C GLY A 78 7.54 -0.08 -12.42
N PHE A 79 6.97 0.67 -13.35
CA PHE A 79 5.67 0.37 -13.92
C PHE A 79 5.68 -0.91 -14.78
N ALA A 80 6.76 -1.18 -15.50
CA ALA A 80 6.95 -2.44 -16.20
C ALA A 80 6.91 -3.65 -15.24
N ARG A 81 7.50 -3.50 -14.04
CA ARG A 81 7.43 -4.51 -12.99
C ARG A 81 6.02 -4.68 -12.44
N VAL A 82 5.29 -3.58 -12.21
CA VAL A 82 3.87 -3.64 -11.81
C VAL A 82 3.02 -4.36 -12.86
N LYS A 83 3.19 -4.05 -14.15
CA LYS A 83 2.51 -4.76 -15.27
C LYS A 83 2.76 -6.26 -15.20
N ARG A 84 4.01 -6.70 -15.03
CA ARG A 84 4.36 -8.12 -14.90
C ARG A 84 3.72 -8.78 -13.68
N LEU A 85 3.75 -8.12 -12.51
CA LEU A 85 3.10 -8.66 -11.30
C LEU A 85 1.60 -8.84 -11.52
N ILE A 86 0.95 -7.85 -12.15
CA ILE A 86 -0.48 -7.87 -12.45
C ILE A 86 -0.83 -9.04 -13.36
N ASP A 87 -0.04 -9.34 -14.39
CA ASP A 87 -0.29 -10.49 -15.27
C ASP A 87 -0.21 -11.83 -14.50
N ILE A 88 0.74 -11.94 -13.57
CA ILE A 88 0.86 -13.12 -12.68
C ILE A 88 -0.36 -13.22 -11.76
N MET A 89 -0.81 -12.10 -11.17
CA MET A 89 -1.97 -12.07 -10.29
C MET A 89 -3.28 -12.36 -11.03
N ARG A 90 -3.44 -11.88 -12.27
CA ARG A 90 -4.59 -12.23 -13.12
C ARG A 90 -4.65 -13.74 -13.36
N TYR A 91 -3.50 -14.37 -13.64
CA TYR A 91 -3.43 -15.82 -13.76
C TYR A 91 -3.83 -16.51 -12.45
N LEU A 92 -3.38 -16.01 -11.30
CA LEU A 92 -3.80 -16.54 -9.99
C LEU A 92 -5.31 -16.45 -9.77
N ALA A 93 -5.91 -15.30 -10.06
CA ALA A 93 -7.34 -15.07 -9.90
C ALA A 93 -8.18 -15.96 -10.83
N ALA A 94 -7.75 -16.15 -12.08
CA ALA A 94 -8.43 -17.01 -13.04
C ALA A 94 -8.43 -18.51 -12.65
N GLN A 95 -7.43 -18.94 -11.88
CA GLN A 95 -7.30 -20.32 -11.39
C GLN A 95 -7.98 -20.56 -10.04
N ALA A 96 -8.50 -19.51 -9.40
CA ALA A 96 -9.16 -19.65 -8.12
C ALA A 96 -10.54 -20.32 -8.29
N PRO A 97 -10.95 -21.26 -7.40
CA PRO A 97 -12.24 -21.92 -7.52
C PRO A 97 -13.37 -20.89 -7.47
N VAL A 98 -14.26 -20.90 -8.47
CA VAL A 98 -15.47 -20.07 -8.46
C VAL A 98 -16.26 -20.39 -7.18
N PRO A 99 -16.63 -19.38 -6.36
CA PRO A 99 -17.42 -19.63 -5.16
C PRO A 99 -18.70 -20.36 -5.58
N ALA A 100 -18.93 -21.56 -5.03
CA ALA A 100 -20.22 -22.22 -5.19
C ALA A 100 -21.31 -21.28 -4.64
N PRO A 101 -22.47 -21.12 -5.33
CA PRO A 101 -23.53 -20.27 -4.85
C PRO A 101 -23.87 -20.65 -3.41
N ALA A 102 -23.95 -19.65 -2.53
CA ALA A 102 -24.25 -19.86 -1.12
C ALA A 102 -25.51 -20.73 -1.01
N PRO A 103 -25.49 -21.84 -0.24
CA PRO A 103 -26.68 -22.64 -0.03
C PRO A 103 -27.75 -21.73 0.56
N VAL A 104 -28.88 -21.61 -0.16
CA VAL A 104 -30.04 -20.87 0.30
C VAL A 104 -30.41 -21.48 1.65
N ALA A 105 -30.28 -20.69 2.71
CA ALA A 105 -30.57 -21.16 4.06
C ALA A 105 -32.02 -21.66 4.09
N ALA A 106 -32.19 -22.98 4.29
CA ALA A 106 -33.50 -23.54 4.53
C ALA A 106 -34.11 -22.85 5.76
N PRO A 107 -35.42 -22.52 5.76
CA PRO A 107 -36.04 -21.82 6.87
C PRO A 107 -35.87 -22.66 8.14
N VAL A 108 -35.18 -22.10 9.12
CA VAL A 108 -34.97 -22.73 10.43
C VAL A 108 -36.32 -22.79 11.13
N VAL A 109 -36.92 -23.99 11.19
CA VAL A 109 -38.09 -24.24 12.03
C VAL A 109 -37.62 -24.16 13.49
N ALA A 110 -38.07 -23.14 14.20
CA ALA A 110 -37.72 -22.95 15.60
C ALA A 110 -38.27 -24.10 16.47
N ALA A 111 -37.38 -24.83 17.13
CA ALA A 111 -37.75 -25.79 18.17
C ALA A 111 -38.18 -25.04 19.45
N PRO A 112 -39.14 -25.57 20.24
CA PRO A 112 -39.69 -24.86 21.39
C PRO A 112 -38.69 -24.83 22.55
N LYS A 113 -38.59 -23.67 23.21
CA LYS A 113 -37.76 -23.47 24.41
C LYS A 113 -38.39 -24.21 25.60
N ALA A 114 -37.67 -25.18 26.16
CA ALA A 114 -37.96 -25.72 27.48
C ALA A 114 -37.46 -24.73 28.54
N THR A 115 -38.36 -24.27 29.40
CA THR A 115 -38.05 -23.46 30.59
C THR A 115 -37.59 -24.39 31.72
N SER A 116 -36.34 -24.24 32.18
CA SER A 116 -35.85 -24.89 33.40
C SER A 116 -35.58 -23.84 34.48
N PHE A 117 -36.08 -24.12 35.68
CA PHE A 117 -36.36 -23.21 36.80
C PHE A 117 -35.18 -23.05 37.78
N VAL A 118 -33.94 -23.32 37.36
CA VAL A 118 -32.80 -23.48 38.30
C VAL A 118 -31.79 -22.32 38.33
N ASP A 119 -31.82 -21.38 37.38
CA ASP A 119 -30.83 -20.26 37.35
C ASP A 119 -31.18 -19.04 38.21
N ARG A 120 -32.19 -19.14 39.09
CA ARG A 120 -32.71 -17.99 39.85
C ARG A 120 -32.06 -17.73 41.21
N LEU A 121 -30.92 -18.36 41.50
CA LEU A 121 -30.15 -18.09 42.72
C LEU A 121 -28.64 -18.25 42.50
N LYS A 122 -28.00 -17.18 42.02
CA LYS A 122 -26.70 -16.64 42.48
C LYS A 122 -26.23 -15.54 41.53
N GLY A 123 -26.77 -14.35 41.74
CA GLY A 123 -26.06 -13.11 41.40
C GLY A 123 -25.49 -12.56 42.70
N TRP A 124 -24.16 -12.39 42.76
CA TRP A 124 -23.46 -11.21 43.29
C TRP A 124 -21.94 -11.44 43.30
N PHE A 125 -21.22 -10.45 42.77
CA PHE A 125 -19.77 -10.25 42.66
C PHE A 125 -19.06 -10.73 41.37
N SER A 126 -18.58 -9.71 40.62
CA SER A 126 -17.67 -9.67 39.46
C SER A 126 -18.21 -10.03 38.06
N PRO A 127 -17.92 -9.22 37.02
CA PRO A 127 -18.27 -9.56 35.64
C PRO A 127 -17.37 -10.69 35.14
N PRO A 128 -17.90 -11.72 34.47
CA PRO A 128 -17.07 -12.72 33.80
C PRO A 128 -16.40 -12.09 32.57
N ALA A 129 -15.09 -12.31 32.43
CA ALA A 129 -14.37 -12.00 31.21
C ALA A 129 -15.02 -12.73 30.03
N ALA A 130 -15.28 -12.01 28.93
CA ALA A 130 -15.78 -12.62 27.70
C ALA A 130 -14.77 -13.68 27.22
N PRO A 131 -15.22 -14.88 26.83
CA PRO A 131 -14.33 -15.88 26.26
C PRO A 131 -13.73 -15.32 24.97
N LYS A 132 -12.39 -15.35 24.90
CA LYS A 132 -11.61 -14.95 23.73
C LYS A 132 -12.02 -15.86 22.57
N ALA A 133 -12.60 -15.29 21.52
CA ALA A 133 -12.96 -16.02 20.32
C ALA A 133 -11.70 -16.75 19.79
N PRO A 134 -11.79 -18.04 19.43
CA PRO A 134 -10.69 -18.71 18.77
C PRO A 134 -10.36 -17.97 17.46
N PRO A 135 -9.09 -17.94 17.02
CA PRO A 135 -8.73 -17.36 15.74
C PRO A 135 -9.59 -17.99 14.66
N ALA A 136 -10.23 -17.16 13.84
CA ALA A 136 -11.01 -17.63 12.71
C ALA A 136 -10.11 -18.53 11.86
N ALA A 137 -10.54 -19.77 11.65
CA ALA A 137 -9.90 -20.64 10.69
C ALA A 137 -9.91 -19.94 9.33
N VAL A 138 -8.75 -19.85 8.70
CA VAL A 138 -8.60 -19.29 7.35
C VAL A 138 -9.54 -20.07 6.45
N ALA A 139 -10.60 -19.40 5.99
CA ALA A 139 -11.55 -19.99 5.05
C ALA A 139 -10.78 -20.38 3.77
N PRO A 140 -11.12 -21.50 3.11
CA PRO A 140 -10.54 -21.81 1.82
C PRO A 140 -10.82 -20.66 0.86
N ALA A 141 -9.80 -20.26 0.08
CA ALA A 141 -9.88 -19.15 -0.85
C ALA A 141 -11.09 -19.32 -1.79
N THR A 142 -12.16 -18.58 -1.50
CA THR A 142 -13.22 -18.31 -2.46
C THR A 142 -12.60 -17.49 -3.57
N GLY A 143 -12.83 -17.87 -4.83
CA GLY A 143 -12.30 -17.13 -5.97
C GLY A 143 -12.53 -15.62 -5.85
N SER A 144 -11.49 -14.86 -6.14
CA SER A 144 -11.53 -13.40 -6.07
C SER A 144 -12.39 -12.85 -7.20
N THR A 145 -13.39 -12.05 -6.83
CA THR A 145 -14.35 -11.48 -7.79
C THR A 145 -14.03 -10.03 -8.13
N GLN A 146 -13.32 -9.33 -7.24
CA GLN A 146 -13.07 -7.88 -7.34
C GLN A 146 -11.64 -7.59 -7.80
N LEU A 147 -10.66 -8.38 -7.35
CA LEU A 147 -9.24 -8.14 -7.63
C LEU A 147 -8.93 -7.92 -9.12
N PRO A 148 -9.45 -8.71 -10.10
CA PRO A 148 -9.14 -8.46 -11.50
C PRO A 148 -9.52 -7.05 -11.96
N GLY A 149 -10.67 -6.53 -11.50
CA GLY A 149 -11.10 -5.16 -11.78
C GLY A 149 -10.17 -4.12 -11.16
N TRP A 150 -9.77 -4.31 -9.91
CA TRP A 150 -8.80 -3.40 -9.25
C TRP A 150 -7.43 -3.39 -9.93
N LEU A 151 -6.99 -4.53 -10.48
CA LEU A 151 -5.76 -4.60 -11.25
C LEU A 151 -5.86 -3.82 -12.57
N ASP A 152 -7.00 -3.89 -13.25
CA ASP A 152 -7.26 -3.11 -14.47
C ASP A 152 -7.29 -1.60 -14.17
N GLU A 153 -7.99 -1.21 -13.10
CA GLU A 153 -8.04 0.17 -12.61
C GLU A 153 -6.65 0.69 -12.24
N THR A 154 -5.83 -0.14 -11.57
CA THR A 154 -4.44 0.20 -11.23
C THR A 154 -3.63 0.55 -12.47
N LEU A 155 -3.68 -0.28 -13.52
CA LEU A 155 -2.94 -0.03 -14.74
C LEU A 155 -3.43 1.24 -15.45
N ALA A 156 -4.74 1.40 -15.59
CA ALA A 156 -5.33 2.57 -16.23
C ALA A 156 -4.97 3.86 -15.48
N PHE A 157 -5.05 3.84 -14.14
CA PHE A 157 -4.74 4.99 -13.30
C PHE A 157 -3.27 5.38 -13.42
N LEU A 158 -2.34 4.43 -13.24
CA LEU A 158 -0.91 4.71 -13.31
C LEU A 158 -0.50 5.23 -14.70
N GLU A 159 -1.06 4.66 -15.77
CA GLU A 159 -0.80 5.12 -17.14
C GLU A 159 -1.28 6.57 -17.33
N ALA A 160 -2.44 6.95 -16.78
CA ALA A 160 -2.98 8.30 -16.88
C ALA A 160 -2.21 9.34 -16.04
N HIS A 161 -1.52 8.92 -14.98
CA HIS A 161 -0.82 9.80 -14.03
C HIS A 161 0.71 9.65 -14.11
N ARG A 162 1.23 9.18 -15.24
CA ARG A 162 2.68 8.98 -15.43
C ARG A 162 3.43 10.30 -15.63
N ASN A 163 4.60 10.40 -15.00
CA ASN A 163 5.64 11.36 -15.33
C ASN A 163 6.99 10.61 -15.41
N GLU A 164 8.10 11.30 -15.63
CA GLU A 164 9.41 10.64 -15.77
C GLU A 164 9.89 9.99 -14.46
N HIS A 165 9.60 10.64 -13.33
CA HIS A 165 10.03 10.23 -12.00
C HIS A 165 8.85 9.96 -11.08
N LEU A 166 9.15 9.20 -10.03
CA LEU A 166 8.30 8.98 -8.87
C LEU A 166 8.97 9.55 -7.63
N LEU A 167 8.15 9.93 -6.66
CA LEU A 167 8.57 10.37 -5.34
C LEU A 167 7.72 9.65 -4.29
N LEU A 168 8.39 8.92 -3.39
CA LEU A 168 7.80 8.31 -2.21
C LEU A 168 8.25 9.09 -0.98
N GLU A 169 7.28 9.71 -0.32
CA GLU A 169 7.46 10.48 0.90
C GLU A 169 7.08 9.63 2.10
N THR A 170 8.00 9.53 3.06
CA THR A 170 7.83 8.75 4.31
C THR A 170 7.94 9.61 5.56
N VAL A 171 8.18 10.91 5.40
CA VAL A 171 8.51 11.84 6.49
C VAL A 171 7.53 11.81 7.65
N GLU A 172 6.22 11.72 7.39
CA GLU A 172 5.24 11.67 8.48
C GLU A 172 5.30 10.37 9.27
N LEU A 173 5.74 9.27 8.66
CA LEU A 173 5.95 8.00 9.35
C LEU A 173 7.24 8.04 10.16
N ASP A 174 8.31 8.57 9.57
CA ASP A 174 9.64 8.59 10.18
C ASP A 174 9.68 9.52 11.41
N THR A 175 8.97 10.65 11.33
CA THR A 175 8.86 11.64 12.41
C THR A 175 7.97 11.20 13.58
N MET A 176 7.25 10.07 13.45
CA MET A 176 6.57 9.47 14.60
C MET A 176 7.54 8.87 15.62
N THR A 177 8.75 8.51 15.17
CA THR A 177 9.74 7.80 15.99
C THR A 177 11.04 8.55 16.14
N GLU A 178 11.41 9.38 15.15
CA GLU A 178 12.71 10.04 15.08
C GLU A 178 12.54 11.55 14.88
N SER A 179 13.54 12.34 15.31
CA SER A 179 13.54 13.80 15.14
C SER A 179 14.90 14.38 14.75
N GLU A 180 15.92 13.52 14.59
CA GLU A 180 17.27 13.93 14.22
C GLU A 180 17.56 13.51 12.77
N GLU A 181 18.37 14.30 12.04
CA GLU A 181 18.65 14.08 10.62
C GLU A 181 19.16 12.67 10.31
N ALA A 182 20.14 12.18 11.06
CA ALA A 182 20.77 10.88 10.77
C ALA A 182 19.80 9.69 11.00
N PRO A 183 19.08 9.61 12.14
CA PRO A 183 18.01 8.61 12.32
C PRO A 183 16.90 8.70 11.28
N LEU A 184 16.41 9.91 10.94
CA LEU A 184 15.39 10.11 9.92
C LEU A 184 15.86 9.59 8.55
N ARG A 185 17.08 9.96 8.15
CA ARG A 185 17.70 9.44 6.93
C ARG A 185 17.81 7.92 6.93
N ALA A 186 18.18 7.31 8.06
CA ALA A 186 18.28 5.87 8.18
C ALA A 186 16.93 5.15 8.00
N CYS A 187 15.82 5.76 8.44
CA CYS A 187 14.47 5.25 8.15
C CYS A 187 14.20 5.21 6.64
N VAL A 188 14.50 6.31 5.93
CA VAL A 188 14.32 6.40 4.48
C VAL A 188 15.22 5.40 3.74
N GLU A 189 16.49 5.27 4.15
CA GLU A 189 17.43 4.31 3.55
C GLU A 189 16.98 2.85 3.75
N LYS A 190 16.37 2.53 4.91
CA LYS A 190 15.77 1.22 5.16
C LYS A 190 14.60 0.94 4.23
N GLU A 191 13.76 1.94 3.97
CA GLU A 191 12.65 1.79 3.03
C GLU A 191 13.11 1.75 1.56
N LEU A 192 14.17 2.48 1.22
CA LEU A 192 14.85 2.39 -0.07
C LEU A 192 15.34 0.96 -0.32
N ALA A 193 15.96 0.32 0.68
CA ALA A 193 16.37 -1.07 0.59
C ALA A 193 15.19 -2.03 0.37
N ARG A 194 14.01 -1.75 0.96
CA ARG A 194 12.78 -2.51 0.71
C ARG A 194 12.24 -2.33 -0.71
N CYS A 195 12.35 -1.13 -1.28
CA CYS A 195 12.02 -0.88 -2.69
C CYS A 195 12.94 -1.71 -3.61
N GLN A 196 14.25 -1.72 -3.34
CA GLN A 196 15.20 -2.55 -4.08
C GLN A 196 14.88 -4.04 -3.95
N GLN A 197 14.58 -4.50 -2.73
CA GLN A 197 14.22 -5.88 -2.46
C GLN A 197 12.94 -6.30 -3.19
N ALA A 198 11.91 -5.45 -3.24
CA ALA A 198 10.67 -5.72 -3.98
C ALA A 198 10.93 -5.92 -5.49
N GLY A 199 11.77 -5.08 -6.08
CA GLY A 199 12.21 -5.23 -7.47
C GLY A 199 12.96 -6.55 -7.69
N ALA A 200 13.95 -6.84 -6.84
CA ALA A 200 14.72 -8.08 -6.92
C ALA A 200 13.86 -9.34 -6.73
N ALA A 201 12.84 -9.28 -5.86
CA ALA A 201 11.90 -10.36 -5.63
C ALA A 201 11.10 -10.69 -6.89
N LEU A 202 10.59 -9.66 -7.58
CA LEU A 202 9.88 -9.85 -8.84
C LEU A 202 10.81 -10.36 -9.94
N ASP A 203 12.01 -9.80 -10.05
CA ASP A 203 12.99 -10.20 -11.06
C ASP A 203 13.45 -11.66 -10.87
N ALA A 204 13.42 -12.18 -9.63
CA ALA A 204 13.71 -13.58 -9.29
C ALA A 204 12.59 -14.56 -9.65
N LEU A 205 11.37 -14.09 -9.97
CA LEU A 205 10.30 -14.97 -10.40
C LEU A 205 10.60 -15.56 -11.79
N PRO A 206 10.18 -16.82 -12.04
CA PRO A 206 10.22 -17.41 -13.38
C PRO A 206 9.60 -16.52 -14.46
N GLN A 207 10.06 -16.66 -15.70
CA GLN A 207 9.48 -15.94 -16.84
C GLN A 207 8.13 -16.52 -17.28
N ASP A 208 7.94 -17.83 -17.10
CA ASP A 208 6.64 -18.47 -17.33
C ASP A 208 5.63 -18.01 -16.27
N ILE A 209 4.48 -17.49 -16.71
CA ILE A 209 3.46 -16.91 -15.84
C ILE A 209 2.88 -17.94 -14.87
N ALA A 210 2.66 -19.18 -15.30
CA ALA A 210 2.09 -20.21 -14.45
C ALA A 210 3.07 -20.63 -13.34
N ALA A 211 4.35 -20.81 -13.69
CA ALA A 211 5.41 -21.08 -12.72
C ALA A 211 5.62 -19.90 -11.76
N ALA A 212 5.63 -18.66 -12.27
CA ALA A 212 5.75 -17.45 -11.46
C ALA A 212 4.60 -17.31 -10.46
N ALA A 213 3.37 -17.58 -10.90
CA ALA A 213 2.18 -17.57 -10.06
C ALA A 213 2.28 -18.57 -8.91
N GLN A 214 2.78 -19.79 -9.18
CA GLN A 214 2.97 -20.80 -8.14
C GLN A 214 4.00 -20.34 -7.09
N VAL A 215 5.13 -19.79 -7.53
CA VAL A 215 6.17 -19.27 -6.63
C VAL A 215 5.65 -18.08 -5.81
N LEU A 216 4.96 -17.13 -6.46
CA LEU A 216 4.38 -15.96 -5.81
C LEU A 216 3.36 -16.35 -4.72
N ARG A 217 2.47 -17.30 -5.03
CA ARG A 217 1.48 -17.82 -4.08
C ARG A 217 2.16 -18.47 -2.87
N GLU A 218 3.19 -19.28 -3.11
CA GLU A 218 3.93 -19.94 -2.03
C GLU A 218 4.70 -18.93 -1.17
N ALA A 219 5.33 -17.93 -1.79
CA ALA A 219 6.07 -16.88 -1.09
C ALA A 219 5.16 -15.97 -0.27
N GLY A 220 3.93 -15.70 -0.75
CA GLY A 220 2.89 -15.02 0.02
C GLY A 220 2.47 -15.78 1.29
N ALA A 221 2.34 -17.11 1.20
CA ALA A 221 1.87 -17.93 2.30
C ALA A 221 2.96 -18.35 3.30
N LYS A 222 4.21 -18.49 2.85
CA LYS A 222 5.33 -18.99 3.67
C LYS A 222 6.56 -18.11 3.48
N LYS A 223 7.20 -17.76 4.59
CA LYS A 223 8.40 -16.93 4.56
C LYS A 223 9.53 -17.68 3.84
N GLN A 224 9.96 -17.13 2.71
CA GLN A 224 11.05 -17.66 1.90
C GLN A 224 12.40 -17.04 2.32
N ALA A 225 13.48 -17.47 1.67
CA ALA A 225 14.74 -16.74 1.71
C ALA A 225 14.71 -15.51 0.79
N ALA A 226 15.60 -14.55 1.04
CA ALA A 226 15.76 -13.40 0.16
C ALA A 226 16.14 -13.83 -1.28
N PRO A 227 15.59 -13.16 -2.32
CA PRO A 227 14.74 -11.96 -2.24
C PRO A 227 13.23 -12.24 -2.13
N LEU A 228 12.78 -13.51 -2.20
CA LEU A 228 11.36 -13.87 -2.25
C LEU A 228 10.61 -13.63 -0.93
N ASP A 229 11.33 -13.40 0.16
CA ASP A 229 10.75 -13.02 1.45
C ASP A 229 9.98 -11.69 1.39
N ALA A 230 10.25 -10.84 0.39
CA ALA A 230 9.50 -9.60 0.16
C ALA A 230 8.01 -9.81 -0.14
N PHE A 231 7.62 -11.00 -0.61
CA PHE A 231 6.21 -11.33 -0.86
C PHE A 231 5.49 -11.86 0.38
N PHE A 232 6.21 -12.16 1.47
CA PHE A 232 5.64 -12.85 2.61
C PHE A 232 4.50 -12.06 3.25
N GLY A 233 3.36 -12.73 3.46
CA GLY A 233 2.17 -12.17 4.08
C GLY A 233 1.28 -11.38 3.13
N LEU A 234 1.68 -11.19 1.86
CA LEU A 234 0.80 -10.62 0.84
C LEU A 234 -0.35 -11.56 0.53
N ARG A 235 -1.52 -10.97 0.28
CA ARG A 235 -2.71 -11.68 -0.19
C ARG A 235 -3.00 -11.31 -1.64
N PHE A 236 -3.48 -12.29 -2.38
CA PHE A 236 -3.83 -12.18 -3.80
C PHE A 236 -5.30 -12.53 -4.02
N ASP A 237 -6.16 -12.00 -3.13
CA ASP A 237 -7.61 -12.16 -3.12
C ASP A 237 -8.30 -10.83 -2.79
N ASP A 238 -9.63 -10.85 -2.64
CA ASP A 238 -10.44 -9.65 -2.38
C ASP A 238 -10.12 -8.98 -1.01
N ASP A 239 -9.32 -9.61 -0.15
CA ASP A 239 -8.85 -9.04 1.13
C ASP A 239 -7.44 -8.42 1.03
N CYS A 240 -6.88 -8.24 -0.17
CA CYS A 240 -5.49 -7.81 -0.34
C CYS A 240 -5.10 -6.51 0.40
N ASP A 241 -6.07 -5.63 0.70
CA ASP A 241 -5.86 -4.35 1.38
C ASP A 241 -6.75 -4.14 2.62
N SER A 242 -7.29 -5.20 3.21
CA SER A 242 -8.16 -5.18 4.39
C SER A 242 -7.41 -4.85 5.71
N THR A 243 -6.63 -3.76 5.73
CA THR A 243 -5.81 -3.30 6.87
C THR A 243 -6.65 -2.67 7.99
N ARG A 244 -7.71 -1.92 7.63
CA ARG A 244 -8.62 -1.29 8.61
C ARG A 244 -9.36 -2.30 9.48
N SER A 245 -9.77 -3.42 8.89
CA SER A 245 -10.39 -4.54 9.61
C SER A 245 -9.36 -5.46 10.27
N ARG A 246 -8.05 -5.21 10.08
CA ARG A 246 -6.91 -6.05 10.47
C ARG A 246 -6.97 -7.47 9.92
N ALA A 247 -7.74 -7.69 8.85
CA ALA A 247 -7.74 -8.98 8.15
C ALA A 247 -6.43 -9.20 7.38
N THR A 248 -5.73 -8.11 7.04
CA THR A 248 -4.45 -8.12 6.34
C THR A 248 -3.43 -7.26 7.06
N GLU A 249 -2.26 -7.84 7.35
CA GLU A 249 -1.14 -7.15 7.97
C GLU A 249 -0.26 -6.44 6.93
N TYR A 250 -0.08 -7.04 5.76
CA TYR A 250 0.78 -6.53 4.69
C TYR A 250 -0.06 -6.15 3.47
N PRO A 251 -0.40 -4.86 3.30
CA PRO A 251 -1.23 -4.40 2.18
C PRO A 251 -0.50 -4.51 0.84
N LEU A 252 -1.27 -4.87 -0.18
CA LEU A 252 -0.80 -4.86 -1.55
C LEU A 252 -0.71 -3.43 -2.10
N GLY A 253 -1.71 -2.58 -1.81
CA GLY A 253 -1.76 -1.16 -2.19
C GLY A 253 -2.41 -0.90 -3.54
N LEU A 254 -3.68 -1.29 -3.70
CA LEU A 254 -4.47 -1.06 -4.92
C LEU A 254 -5.43 0.15 -4.82
N GLN A 255 -5.26 1.00 -3.80
CA GLN A 255 -6.03 2.23 -3.67
C GLN A 255 -5.29 3.39 -4.33
N TRP A 256 -5.93 4.05 -5.31
CA TRP A 256 -5.33 5.12 -6.11
C TRP A 256 -6.25 6.35 -6.15
N TYR A 257 -5.68 7.55 -6.12
CA TYR A 257 -6.41 8.82 -6.25
C TYR A 257 -5.46 9.96 -6.60
N ASP A 258 -6.03 10.96 -7.26
CA ASP A 258 -5.36 12.13 -7.82
C ASP A 258 -5.19 13.29 -6.81
N VAL A 259 -5.43 13.03 -5.52
CA VAL A 259 -5.37 14.08 -4.48
C VAL A 259 -3.91 14.39 -4.12
N LEU A 260 -3.53 15.65 -4.31
CA LEU A 260 -2.26 16.22 -3.86
C LEU A 260 -2.40 16.78 -2.44
N TYR A 261 -1.79 16.12 -1.47
CA TYR A 261 -1.73 16.59 -0.07
C TYR A 261 -0.50 17.46 0.20
N PHE A 262 -0.24 18.43 -0.68
CA PHE A 262 0.80 19.44 -0.49
C PHE A 262 0.20 20.81 -0.17
N GLY A 263 0.84 21.53 0.75
CA GLY A 263 0.87 22.99 0.68
C GLY A 263 1.86 23.41 -0.41
N LEU A 264 1.45 23.40 -1.68
CA LEU A 264 2.23 24.04 -2.74
C LEU A 264 2.32 25.53 -2.41
N LEU A 265 3.53 26.06 -2.17
CA LEU A 265 3.76 27.50 -1.99
C LEU A 265 3.19 28.32 -3.18
N ASN A 266 3.07 27.70 -4.35
CA ASN A 266 2.48 28.22 -5.58
C ASN A 266 1.19 27.50 -6.00
N ARG A 267 0.41 26.91 -5.07
CA ARG A 267 -0.82 26.16 -5.37
C ARG A 267 -1.76 26.92 -6.31
N ALA A 268 -1.90 28.23 -6.09
CA ALA A 268 -2.74 29.09 -6.92
C ALA A 268 -2.25 29.20 -8.37
N GLU A 269 -0.93 29.23 -8.59
CA GLU A 269 -0.32 29.28 -9.92
C GLU A 269 -0.44 27.93 -10.64
N PHE A 270 -0.24 26.83 -9.90
CA PHE A 270 -0.43 25.47 -10.42
C PHE A 270 -1.89 25.22 -10.83
N GLU A 271 -2.85 25.50 -9.95
CA GLU A 271 -4.28 25.38 -10.26
C GLU A 271 -4.74 26.36 -11.37
N ALA A 272 -4.04 27.49 -11.57
CA ALA A 272 -4.31 28.41 -12.66
C ALA A 272 -3.79 27.90 -14.01
N ALA A 273 -2.59 27.31 -14.05
CA ALA A 273 -2.02 26.69 -15.24
C ALA A 273 -2.89 25.52 -15.74
N THR A 274 -3.31 24.61 -14.84
CA THR A 274 -4.17 23.47 -15.19
C THR A 274 -5.56 23.90 -15.69
N ARG A 275 -6.11 25.00 -15.16
CA ARG A 275 -7.38 25.58 -15.66
C ARG A 275 -7.23 26.30 -17.00
N GLY A 276 -6.07 26.90 -17.26
CA GLY A 276 -5.76 27.57 -18.53
C GLY A 276 -5.69 26.59 -19.70
N ASP A 277 -5.06 25.44 -19.52
CA ASP A 277 -4.94 24.41 -20.55
C ASP A 277 -6.30 23.73 -20.86
N ALA A 278 -7.15 23.54 -19.84
CA ALA A 278 -8.51 23.02 -20.04
C ALA A 278 -9.47 24.01 -20.71
N ALA A 279 -9.18 25.32 -20.67
CA ALA A 279 -9.94 26.37 -21.35
C ALA A 279 -9.41 26.70 -22.75
N ALA A 280 -8.20 26.24 -23.08
CA ALA A 280 -7.54 26.41 -24.37
C ALA A 280 -7.70 25.19 -25.31
N ALA A 281 -8.27 24.09 -24.82
CA ALA A 281 -8.69 22.90 -25.57
C ALA A 281 -10.19 22.97 -25.94
#